data_AF-A0AAW4L0F0-F1
#
_entry.id   AF-A0AAW4L0F0-F1
#
_cell.length_a   1.000
_cell.length_b   1.000
_cell.length_c   1.000
_cell.angle_alpha   90.00
_cell.angle_beta   90.00
_cell.angle_gamma   90.00
#
_symmetry.space_group_name_H-M   'P 1'
#
loop_
_entity.id
_entity.type
_entity.pdbx_description
1 polymer ?
#
loop_
_entity_poly.entity_id
_entity_poly.type
_entity_poly.pdbx_seq_one_letter_code
_entity_poly.pdbx_strand_id
1 'polypeptide(L)'
;PEYQRPYAPVAAQFPQGPAYSSAQAPSQAAAEQGWKQFFHDPALQQLIQTALVNNRDLRVAALNIDAYAAQYQIQRADLFPAVSATGNGSRSRTPAKLSQTG
;
A
#
# COMPACT_ATOMS: atom_id res chain seq x y z
N PRO A 1 10.01 14.39 13.46
CA PRO A 1 11.22 13.66 13.88
C PRO A 1 11.98 13.21 12.64
N GLU A 2 13.31 13.15 12.70
CA GLU A 2 14.10 12.64 11.59
C GLU A 2 13.99 11.10 11.55
N TYR A 3 13.84 10.55 10.35
CA TYR A 3 13.79 9.09 10.18
C TYR A 3 15.19 8.50 10.32
N GLN A 4 15.38 7.61 11.29
CA GLN A 4 16.62 6.84 11.44
C GLN A 4 16.34 5.36 11.24
N ARG A 5 16.90 4.77 10.18
CA ARG A 5 16.76 3.33 9.92
C ARG A 5 17.51 2.53 11.00
N PRO A 6 16.87 1.55 11.66
CA PRO A 6 17.56 0.66 12.59
C PRO A 6 18.67 -0.16 11.94
N TYR A 7 19.70 -0.50 12.70
CA TYR A 7 20.69 -1.48 12.28
C TYR A 7 20.04 -2.87 12.09
N ALA A 8 20.46 -3.60 11.06
CA ALA A 8 19.92 -4.93 10.78
C ALA A 8 20.51 -5.97 11.77
N PRO A 9 19.70 -6.66 12.60
CA PRO A 9 20.20 -7.56 13.64
C PRO A 9 20.57 -8.94 13.08
N VAL A 10 21.37 -8.96 12.02
CA VAL A 10 21.85 -10.16 11.35
C VAL A 10 23.36 -10.12 11.20
N ALA A 11 23.98 -11.28 11.00
CA ALA A 11 25.39 -11.35 10.66
C ALA A 11 25.64 -10.62 9.32
N ALA A 12 26.80 -9.99 9.19
CA ALA A 12 27.16 -9.26 7.96
C ALA A 12 27.28 -10.18 6.73
N GLN A 13 27.48 -11.48 6.95
CA GLN A 13 27.70 -12.49 5.91
C GLN A 13 26.95 -13.77 6.26
N PHE A 14 26.61 -14.54 5.23
CA PHE A 14 26.05 -15.87 5.41
C PHE A 14 27.05 -16.84 6.07
N PRO A 15 26.58 -17.87 6.79
CA PRO A 15 27.42 -18.89 7.39
C PRO A 15 28.31 -19.60 6.35
N GLN A 16 29.46 -20.10 6.81
CA GLN A 16 30.42 -20.88 6.02
C GLN A 16 30.56 -22.29 6.60
N GLY A 17 30.92 -23.28 5.78
CA GLY A 17 31.15 -24.67 6.22
C GLY A 17 30.92 -25.71 5.11
N PRO A 18 31.03 -27.01 5.38
CA PRO A 18 30.93 -28.06 4.35
C PRO A 18 29.60 -28.07 3.57
N ALA A 19 28.52 -27.55 4.18
CA ALA A 19 27.21 -27.40 3.55
C ALA A 19 27.05 -26.09 2.74
N TYR A 20 28.00 -25.15 2.86
CA TYR A 20 27.98 -23.84 2.23
C TYR A 20 29.11 -23.73 1.23
N SER A 21 28.77 -23.71 -0.05
CA SER A 21 29.78 -23.46 -1.09
C SER A 21 30.32 -22.04 -0.98
N SER A 22 31.61 -21.88 -1.22
CA SER A 22 32.24 -20.57 -1.31
C SER A 22 31.72 -19.86 -2.56
N ALA A 23 30.77 -18.95 -2.39
CA ALA A 23 30.26 -18.12 -3.48
C ALA A 23 30.95 -16.75 -3.47
N GLN A 24 31.51 -16.35 -4.61
CA GLN A 24 31.90 -14.95 -4.82
C GLN A 24 30.64 -14.11 -4.95
N ALA A 25 30.74 -12.83 -4.54
CA ALA A 25 29.66 -11.88 -4.73
C ALA A 25 29.32 -11.81 -6.23
N PRO A 26 28.05 -12.06 -6.62
CA PRO A 26 27.67 -11.98 -8.01
C PRO A 26 27.80 -10.54 -8.52
N SER A 27 28.12 -10.38 -9.80
CA SER A 27 28.22 -9.06 -10.44
C SER A 27 26.88 -8.35 -10.54
N GLN A 28 25.77 -9.09 -10.44
CA GLN A 28 24.40 -8.59 -10.46
C GLN A 28 23.63 -9.18 -9.29
N ALA A 29 22.80 -8.36 -8.64
CA ALA A 29 21.91 -8.85 -7.59
C ALA A 29 20.82 -9.74 -8.17
N ALA A 30 20.46 -10.83 -7.49
CA ALA A 30 19.40 -11.74 -7.93
C ALA A 30 18.04 -11.04 -8.12
N ALA A 31 17.77 -9.96 -7.37
CA ALA A 31 16.55 -9.16 -7.52
C ALA A 31 16.48 -8.39 -8.85
N GLU A 32 17.64 -8.06 -9.44
CA GLU A 32 17.73 -7.39 -10.74
C GLU A 32 17.67 -8.39 -11.90
N GLN A 33 17.98 -9.66 -11.62
CA GLN A 33 17.81 -10.73 -12.59
C GLN A 33 16.31 -11.00 -12.79
N GLY A 34 15.84 -10.78 -14.02
CA GLY A 34 14.44 -11.02 -14.35
C GLY A 34 14.09 -12.51 -14.23
N TRP A 35 12.91 -12.83 -13.67
CA TRP A 35 12.48 -14.23 -13.48
C TRP A 35 12.50 -15.05 -14.78
N LYS A 36 12.25 -14.42 -15.94
CA LYS A 36 12.32 -15.07 -17.26
C LYS A 36 13.72 -15.58 -17.61
N GLN A 37 14.77 -14.89 -17.14
CA GLN A 37 16.16 -15.30 -17.35
C GLN A 37 16.58 -16.38 -16.35
N PHE A 38 15.94 -16.42 -15.18
CA PHE A 38 16.20 -17.41 -14.13
C PHE A 38 15.54 -18.76 -14.41
N PHE A 39 14.28 -18.77 -14.85
CA PHE A 39 13.56 -20.01 -15.17
C PHE A 39 13.75 -20.36 -16.64
N HIS A 40 14.46 -21.45 -16.95
CA HIS A 40 14.74 -21.85 -18.34
C HIS A 40 13.62 -22.65 -19.02
N ASP A 41 12.69 -23.23 -18.25
CA ASP A 41 11.58 -24.02 -18.80
C ASP A 41 10.50 -23.10 -19.41
N PRO A 42 10.26 -23.17 -20.73
CA PRO A 42 9.26 -22.34 -21.39
C PRO A 42 7.84 -22.62 -20.90
N ALA A 43 7.50 -23.86 -20.53
CA ALA A 43 6.16 -24.18 -20.00
C ALA A 43 5.94 -23.50 -18.64
N LEU A 44 6.94 -23.56 -17.76
CA LEU A 44 6.90 -22.85 -16.48
C LEU A 44 6.80 -21.33 -16.67
N GLN A 45 7.53 -20.77 -17.64
CA GLN A 45 7.43 -19.34 -17.92
C GLN A 45 6.01 -18.91 -18.34
N GLN A 46 5.32 -19.74 -19.15
CA GLN A 46 3.93 -19.46 -19.54
C GLN A 46 2.98 -19.54 -18.34
N LEU A 47 3.20 -20.48 -17.42
CA LEU A 47 2.40 -20.58 -16.19
C LEU A 47 2.59 -19.36 -15.29
N ILE A 48 3.84 -18.90 -15.11
CA ILE A 48 4.14 -17.68 -14.34
C ILE A 48 3.43 -16.48 -14.98
N GLN A 49 3.54 -16.32 -16.31
CA GLN A 49 2.89 -15.22 -17.02
C GLN A 49 1.36 -15.27 -16.84
N THR A 50 0.76 -16.46 -16.94
CA THR A 50 -0.68 -16.65 -16.74
C THR A 50 -1.09 -16.32 -15.32
N ALA A 51 -0.31 -16.74 -14.33
CA ALA A 51 -0.54 -16.44 -12.92
C ALA A 51 -0.43 -14.93 -12.64
N LEU A 52 0.60 -14.24 -13.15
CA LEU A 52 0.76 -12.80 -12.96
C LEU A 52 -0.45 -11.99 -13.49
N VAL A 53 -1.10 -12.44 -14.56
CA VAL A 53 -2.27 -11.77 -15.15
C VAL A 53 -3.58 -12.11 -14.44
N ASN A 54 -3.72 -13.35 -13.97
CA ASN A 54 -5.01 -13.89 -13.52
C ASN A 54 -5.10 -14.15 -12.00
N ASN A 55 -3.99 -14.07 -11.27
CA ASN A 55 -4.00 -14.31 -9.83
C ASN A 55 -4.79 -13.21 -9.11
N ARG A 56 -5.80 -13.63 -8.35
CA ARG A 56 -6.72 -12.72 -7.64
C ARG A 56 -6.07 -12.07 -6.43
N ASP A 57 -5.14 -12.75 -5.77
CA ASP A 57 -4.44 -12.19 -4.61
C ASP A 57 -3.51 -11.04 -5.03
N LEU A 58 -2.81 -11.19 -6.15
CA LEU A 58 -2.02 -10.10 -6.76
C LEU A 58 -2.91 -8.92 -7.17
N ARG A 59 -4.11 -9.19 -7.69
CA ARG A 59 -5.09 -8.13 -8.00
C ARG A 59 -5.55 -7.40 -6.73
N VAL A 60 -5.84 -8.13 -5.65
CA VAL A 60 -6.19 -7.53 -4.35
C VAL A 60 -5.02 -6.69 -3.82
N ALA A 61 -3.79 -7.18 -3.91
CA ALA A 61 -2.61 -6.42 -3.49
C ALA A 61 -2.44 -5.13 -4.30
N ALA A 62 -2.65 -5.15 -5.61
CA ALA A 62 -2.64 -3.96 -6.46
C ALA A 62 -3.75 -2.96 -6.06
N LEU A 63 -4.98 -3.44 -5.86
CA LEU A 63 -6.11 -2.61 -5.42
C LEU A 63 -5.88 -2.00 -4.02
N ASN A 64 -5.17 -2.70 -3.13
CA ASN A 64 -4.80 -2.15 -1.84
C ASN A 64 -3.86 -0.94 -1.99
N ILE A 65 -2.90 -0.99 -2.92
CA ILE A 65 -2.02 0.15 -3.21
C ILE A 65 -2.86 1.34 -3.69
N ASP A 66 -3.80 1.11 -4.62
CA ASP A 66 -4.70 2.16 -5.11
C ASP A 66 -5.58 2.74 -3.99
N ALA A 67 -6.09 1.88 -3.10
CA ALA A 67 -6.87 2.30 -1.94
C ALA A 67 -6.06 3.19 -0.99
N TYR A 68 -4.81 2.81 -0.68
CA TYR A 68 -3.92 3.64 0.13
C TYR A 68 -3.55 4.96 -0.57
N ALA A 69 -3.35 4.94 -1.88
CA ALA A 69 -3.11 6.16 -2.65
C ALA A 69 -4.32 7.12 -2.58
N ALA A 70 -5.55 6.60 -2.69
CA ALA A 70 -6.77 7.38 -2.54
C ALA A 70 -6.94 7.93 -1.12
N GLN A 71 -6.67 7.12 -0.09
CA GLN A 71 -6.68 7.59 1.31
C GLN A 71 -5.67 8.72 1.53
N TYR A 72 -4.47 8.60 0.98
CA TYR A 72 -3.47 9.67 1.02
C TYR A 72 -3.97 10.95 0.32
N GLN A 73 -4.65 10.82 -0.83
CA GLN A 73 -5.22 11.97 -1.54
C GLN A 73 -6.30 12.68 -0.71
N ILE A 74 -7.16 11.93 -0.01
CA ILE A 74 -8.16 12.50 0.90
C ILE A 74 -7.48 13.28 2.02
N GLN A 75 -6.50 12.68 2.71
CA GLN A 75 -5.75 13.37 3.77
C GLN A 75 -5.04 14.62 3.26
N ARG A 76 -4.52 14.57 2.03
CA ARG A 76 -3.91 15.74 1.38
C ARG A 76 -4.93 16.82 1.04
N ALA A 77 -6.16 16.45 0.71
CA ALA A 77 -7.25 17.40 0.41
C ALA A 77 -7.62 18.24 1.64
N ASP A 78 -7.48 17.68 2.85
CA ASP A 78 -7.70 18.41 4.12
C ASP A 78 -6.74 19.60 4.33
N LEU A 79 -5.66 19.68 3.55
CA LEU A 79 -4.75 20.84 3.54
C LEU A 79 -5.32 22.05 2.77
N PHE A 80 -6.44 21.87 2.05
CA PHE A 80 -7.08 22.92 1.26
C PHE A 80 -8.43 23.33 1.88
N PRO A 81 -8.90 24.56 1.64
CA PRO A 81 -10.23 24.98 2.09
C PRO A 81 -11.34 24.14 1.45
N ALA A 82 -12.24 23.59 2.27
CA ALA A 82 -13.44 22.92 1.80
C ALA A 82 -14.49 23.96 1.36
N VAL A 83 -14.97 23.87 0.12
CA VAL A 83 -16.05 24.71 -0.40
C VAL A 83 -17.35 23.90 -0.33
N SER A 84 -18.32 24.38 0.44
CA SER A 84 -19.65 23.78 0.53
C SER A 84 -20.73 24.85 0.58
N ALA A 85 -21.97 24.51 0.20
CA ALA A 85 -23.13 25.38 0.28
C ALA A 85 -24.23 24.66 1.07
N THR A 86 -24.75 25.31 2.11
CA THR A 86 -25.82 24.77 2.96
C THR A 86 -26.97 25.75 3.04
N GLY A 87 -28.21 25.24 2.98
CA GLY A 87 -29.44 26.03 3.12
C GLY A 87 -30.31 25.42 4.21
N ASN A 88 -30.77 26.23 5.15
CA ASN A 88 -31.59 25.77 6.27
C ASN A 88 -32.79 26.70 6.49
N GLY A 89 -33.96 26.12 6.80
CA GLY A 89 -35.19 26.84 7.12
C GLY A 89 -35.85 26.24 8.35
N SER A 90 -36.24 27.06 9.31
CA SER A 90 -36.94 26.62 10.53
C SER A 90 -38.19 27.48 10.73
N ARG A 91 -39.30 26.83 11.09
CA ARG A 91 -40.55 27.50 11.47
C ARG A 91 -41.08 26.87 12.75
N SER A 92 -40.99 27.60 13.85
CA SER A 92 -41.60 27.21 15.12
C SER A 92 -42.80 28.11 15.44
N ARG A 93 -43.78 27.56 16.15
CA ARG A 93 -44.90 28.32 16.73
C ARG A 93 -45.02 27.92 18.19
N THR A 94 -44.82 28.87 19.09
CA THR A 94 -45.08 28.67 20.51
C THR A 94 -46.56 28.97 20.79
N PRO A 95 -47.36 28.01 21.27
CA PRO A 95 -48.75 28.27 21.64
C PRO A 95 -48.83 29.23 22.83
N ALA A 96 -49.80 30.16 22.81
CA ALA A 96 -49.98 31.17 23.88
C ALA A 96 -50.15 30.56 25.29
N LYS A 97 -50.64 29.31 25.38
CA LYS A 97 -50.81 28.59 26.67
C LYS A 97 -49.49 28.17 27.33
N LEU A 98 -48.36 28.32 26.66
CA LEU A 98 -47.01 28.11 27.22
C LEU A 98 -46.18 29.41 27.28
N SER A 99 -46.78 30.59 27.03
CA SER A 99 -46.12 31.89 27.20
C SER A 99 -46.11 32.29 28.67
N GLN A 100 -44.93 32.54 29.25
CA GLN A 100 -44.80 32.92 30.66
C GLN A 100 -45.20 34.39 30.94
N THR A 101 -45.56 35.16 29.91
CA THR A 101 -45.95 36.58 30.02
C THR A 101 -47.36 36.91 29.54
N GLY A 102 -48.17 35.92 29.15
CA GLY A 102 -49.48 36.17 28.53
C GLY A 102 -49.39 36.61 27.08
#